data_AF-A0A958L3M9-F1
#
_entry.id   AF-A0A958L3M9-F1
#
_cell.length_a   1.000
_cell.length_b   1.000
_cell.length_c   1.000
_cell.angle_alpha   90.00
_cell.angle_beta   90.00
_cell.angle_gamma   90.00
#
_symmetry.space_group_name_H-M   'P 1'
#
loop_
_entity.id
_entity.type
_entity.pdbx_description
1 polymer ?
#
loop_
_entity_poly.entity_id
_entity_poly.type
_entity_poly.pdbx_seq_one_letter_code
_entity_poly.pdbx_strand_id
1 'polypeptide(L)'
;MYHYELNEAADCLRSAKNINAALKSFLRHEVQKGDPSARFVKGLKSAATAPRKESLVEFLEKALPKYEPHLFLILRYAFQEEVEGILDQVITTHAEEFNKTYSSDGNTIEVVDRQGFEKIASHALSQISDQVNKSDLPKSNLMKNAVAFSLFERPVLREVEPLMHGG
;
A
#
# COMPACT_ATOMS: atom_id res chain seq x y z
N MET A 1 3.23 11.01 -6.11
CA MET A 1 3.46 10.94 -4.65
C MET A 1 2.10 10.78 -4.04
N TYR A 2 1.89 9.72 -3.27
CA TYR A 2 0.57 9.44 -2.71
C TYR A 2 0.19 10.51 -1.68
N HIS A 3 -1.06 10.99 -1.70
CA HIS A 3 -1.51 12.05 -0.80
C HIS A 3 -1.83 11.49 0.59
N TYR A 4 -0.86 11.59 1.52
CA TYR A 4 -1.05 11.35 2.96
C TYR A 4 -0.06 12.19 3.76
N GLU A 5 -0.36 12.45 5.03
CA GLU A 5 0.53 13.21 5.92
C GLU A 5 1.54 12.31 6.65
N LEU A 6 2.74 12.83 6.95
CA LEU A 6 3.74 12.06 7.71
C LEU A 6 3.25 11.66 9.11
N ASN A 7 2.42 12.49 9.74
CA ASN A 7 1.81 12.18 11.03
C ASN A 7 0.86 10.99 10.94
N GLU A 8 0.10 10.91 9.84
CA GLU A 8 -0.80 9.81 9.54
C GLU A 8 -0.01 8.50 9.39
N ALA A 9 1.13 8.54 8.70
CA ALA A 9 2.03 7.39 8.59
C ALA A 9 2.61 6.94 9.92
N ALA A 10 3.04 7.88 10.75
CA ALA A 10 3.51 7.57 12.10
C ALA A 10 2.40 6.94 12.95
N ASP A 11 1.17 7.46 12.88
CA ASP A 11 0.03 6.92 13.64
C ASP A 11 -0.35 5.52 13.19
N CYS A 12 -0.42 5.27 11.87
CA CYS A 12 -0.70 3.94 11.34
C CYS A 12 0.34 2.91 11.77
N LEU A 13 1.63 3.27 11.75
CA LEU A 13 2.69 2.37 12.18
C LEU A 13 2.67 2.08 13.68
N ARG A 14 2.24 3.04 14.51
CA ARG A 14 2.14 2.85 15.96
C ARG A 14 0.87 2.12 16.38
N SER A 15 -0.21 2.20 15.60
CA SER A 15 -1.44 1.46 15.86
C SER A 15 -1.35 -0.02 15.44
N ALA A 16 -0.35 -0.39 14.63
CA ALA A 16 -0.09 -1.76 14.25
C ALA A 16 0.14 -2.66 15.47
N LYS A 17 -0.73 -3.66 15.66
CA LYS A 17 -0.68 -4.62 16.79
C LYS A 17 0.69 -5.30 16.93
N ASN A 18 1.37 -5.59 15.80
CA ASN A 18 2.69 -6.20 15.81
C ASN A 18 3.58 -5.75 14.64
N ILE A 19 4.04 -4.50 14.69
CA ILE A 19 4.96 -3.95 13.69
C ILE A 19 6.24 -4.78 13.53
N ASN A 20 6.75 -5.41 14.60
CA ASN A 20 7.95 -6.23 14.53
C ASN A 20 7.78 -7.49 13.68
N ALA A 21 6.62 -8.14 13.75
CA ALA A 21 6.30 -9.27 12.88
C ALA A 21 6.18 -8.81 11.44
N ALA A 22 5.48 -7.69 11.20
CA ALA A 22 5.32 -7.12 9.86
C ALA A 22 6.66 -6.82 9.18
N LEU A 23 7.59 -6.16 9.89
CA LEU A 23 8.92 -5.86 9.37
C LEU A 23 9.74 -7.13 9.08
N LYS A 24 9.56 -8.21 9.87
CA LYS A 24 10.20 -9.51 9.60
C LYS A 24 9.61 -10.18 8.36
N SER A 25 8.29 -10.17 8.21
CA SER A 25 7.61 -10.69 7.02
C SER A 25 8.07 -9.94 5.77
N PHE A 26 8.06 -8.61 5.83
CA PHE A 26 8.57 -7.76 4.76
C PHE A 26 10.01 -8.11 4.37
N LEU A 27 10.93 -8.22 5.35
CA LEU A 27 12.32 -8.60 5.09
C LEU A 27 12.46 -9.99 4.47
N ARG A 28 11.58 -10.93 4.83
CA ARG A 28 11.64 -12.31 4.35
C ARG A 28 11.12 -12.46 2.92
N HIS A 29 10.06 -11.73 2.60
CA HIS A 29 9.32 -11.92 1.35
C HIS A 29 9.69 -10.91 0.26
N GLU A 30 10.04 -9.67 0.65
CA GLU A 30 10.22 -8.57 -0.31
C GLU A 30 11.69 -8.17 -0.48
N VAL A 31 12.56 -8.50 0.47
CA VAL A 31 13.93 -7.96 0.53
C VAL A 31 14.95 -9.05 0.22
N GLN A 32 15.65 -8.90 -0.91
CA GLN A 32 16.74 -9.79 -1.27
C GLN A 32 18.02 -9.49 -0.49
N LYS A 33 18.92 -10.49 -0.40
CA LYS A 33 20.21 -10.31 0.30
C LYS A 33 21.05 -9.23 -0.40
N GLY A 34 21.46 -8.22 0.38
CA GLY A 34 22.26 -7.09 -0.11
C GLY A 34 21.44 -5.86 -0.52
N ASP A 35 20.11 -5.96 -0.49
CA ASP A 35 19.23 -4.85 -0.83
C ASP A 35 19.30 -3.71 0.22
N PRO A 36 19.45 -2.45 -0.20
CA PRO A 36 19.54 -1.30 0.70
C PRO A 36 18.28 -1.08 1.57
N SER A 37 17.12 -1.61 1.16
CA SER A 37 15.88 -1.56 1.94
C SER A 37 15.98 -2.27 3.30
N ALA A 38 16.89 -3.23 3.46
CA ALA A 38 17.15 -3.85 4.76
C ALA A 38 17.60 -2.81 5.81
N ARG A 39 18.37 -1.79 5.40
CA ARG A 39 18.79 -0.69 6.28
C ARG A 39 17.61 0.21 6.63
N PHE A 40 16.74 0.48 5.67
CA PHE A 40 15.49 1.22 5.89
C PHE A 40 14.64 0.51 6.95
N VAL A 41 14.38 -0.79 6.81
CA VAL A 41 13.58 -1.57 7.77
C VAL A 41 14.18 -1.54 9.17
N LYS A 42 15.52 -1.67 9.29
CA LYS A 42 16.20 -1.59 10.59
C LYS A 42 16.05 -0.20 11.23
N GLY A 43 16.16 0.85 10.43
CA GLY A 43 15.93 2.23 10.87
C GLY A 43 14.48 2.44 11.32
N LEU A 44 13.53 1.98 10.50
CA LEU A 44 12.10 2.08 10.78
C LEU A 44 11.72 1.36 12.06
N LYS A 45 12.23 0.15 12.29
CA LYS A 45 12.03 -0.59 13.55
C LYS A 45 12.46 0.26 14.75
N SER A 46 13.68 0.81 14.68
CA SER A 46 14.25 1.60 15.78
C SER A 46 13.40 2.85 16.05
N ALA A 47 12.98 3.55 15.00
CA ALA A 47 12.15 4.74 15.08
C ALA A 47 10.73 4.44 15.59
N ALA A 48 10.10 3.36 15.13
CA ALA A 48 8.75 2.96 15.55
C ALA A 48 8.68 2.51 17.02
N THR A 49 9.78 1.98 17.56
CA THR A 49 9.89 1.62 18.99
C THR A 49 10.38 2.76 19.87
N ALA A 50 10.72 3.92 19.30
CA ALA A 50 11.14 5.07 20.09
C ALA A 50 9.97 5.60 20.94
N PRO A 51 10.23 6.14 22.15
CA PRO A 51 9.17 6.69 22.99
C PRO A 51 8.41 7.86 22.34
N ARG A 52 9.15 8.69 21.58
CA ARG A 52 8.66 9.93 20.98
C ARG A 52 8.20 9.70 19.53
N LYS A 53 6.98 10.15 19.20
CA LYS A 53 6.40 10.03 17.85
C LYS A 53 7.23 10.80 16.83
N GLU A 54 7.77 11.93 17.25
CA GLU A 54 8.52 12.88 16.44
C GLU A 54 9.74 12.21 15.81
N SER A 55 10.41 11.30 16.54
CA SER A 55 11.54 10.53 15.99
C SER A 55 11.14 9.61 14.83
N LEU A 56 9.91 9.09 14.84
CA LEU A 56 9.37 8.33 13.71
C LEU A 56 9.03 9.25 12.54
N VAL A 57 8.40 10.39 12.80
CA VAL A 57 8.07 11.39 11.76
C VAL A 57 9.34 11.89 11.05
N GLU A 58 10.38 12.29 11.80
CA GLU A 58 11.67 12.73 11.25
C GLU A 58 12.37 11.63 10.44
N PHE A 59 12.25 10.37 10.86
CA PHE A 59 12.78 9.25 10.11
C PHE A 59 12.03 9.07 8.78
N LEU A 60 10.69 9.11 8.82
CA LEU A 60 9.84 8.96 7.65
C LEU A 60 10.07 10.08 6.63
N GLU A 61 10.17 11.33 7.10
CA GLU A 61 10.46 12.50 6.25
C GLU A 61 11.71 12.27 5.38
N LYS A 62 12.78 11.70 5.97
CA LYS A 62 14.05 11.45 5.28
C LYS A 62 14.00 10.20 4.40
N ALA A 63 13.24 9.18 4.79
CA ALA A 63 13.27 7.86 4.16
C ALA A 63 12.25 7.69 3.03
N LEU A 64 11.06 8.28 3.16
CA LEU A 64 9.94 8.03 2.24
C LEU A 64 10.18 8.46 0.80
N PRO A 65 10.93 9.55 0.49
CA PRO A 65 11.24 9.89 -0.90
C PRO A 65 11.88 8.74 -1.70
N LYS A 66 12.52 7.78 -1.02
CA LYS A 66 13.13 6.60 -1.63
C LYS A 66 12.37 5.30 -1.35
N TYR A 67 11.76 5.17 -0.19
CA TYR A 67 11.21 3.90 0.30
C TYR A 67 9.70 3.91 0.51
N GLU A 68 8.96 4.90 -0.01
CA GLU A 68 7.50 4.98 0.08
C GLU A 68 6.78 3.67 -0.32
N PRO A 69 7.10 3.01 -1.44
CA PRO A 69 6.49 1.72 -1.77
C PRO A 69 6.69 0.63 -0.71
N HIS A 70 7.82 0.68 0.03
CA HIS A 70 8.11 -0.28 1.09
C HIS A 70 7.24 -0.01 2.31
N LEU A 71 6.87 1.25 2.58
CA LEU A 71 5.94 1.58 3.65
C LEU A 71 4.58 0.91 3.40
N PHE A 72 4.04 0.97 2.18
CA PHE A 72 2.76 0.31 1.84
C PHE A 72 2.81 -1.20 2.05
N LEU A 73 3.87 -1.85 1.58
CA LEU A 73 4.06 -3.29 1.78
C LEU A 73 4.21 -3.65 3.26
N ILE A 74 4.90 -2.83 4.04
CA ILE A 74 5.00 -3.03 5.49
C ILE A 74 3.62 -2.90 6.16
N LEU A 75 2.81 -1.93 5.75
CA LEU A 75 1.45 -1.76 6.27
C LEU A 75 0.55 -2.94 5.89
N ARG A 76 0.66 -3.48 4.67
CA ARG A 76 0.00 -4.74 4.30
C ARG A 76 0.32 -5.85 5.30
N TYR A 77 1.59 -6.07 5.62
CA TYR A 77 1.97 -7.10 6.61
C TYR A 77 1.58 -6.74 8.05
N ALA A 78 1.46 -5.46 8.38
CA ALA A 78 1.07 -5.01 9.71
C ALA A 78 -0.41 -5.23 10.02
N PHE A 79 -1.25 -5.21 8.98
CA PHE A 79 -2.70 -5.39 9.05
C PHE A 79 -3.16 -6.51 8.09
N GLN A 80 -2.41 -7.61 8.06
CA GLN A 80 -2.51 -8.61 7.00
C GLN A 80 -3.92 -9.19 6.86
N GLU A 81 -4.55 -9.59 7.96
CA GLU A 81 -5.87 -10.23 7.93
C GLU A 81 -6.94 -9.27 7.37
N GLU A 82 -6.97 -8.04 7.88
CA GLU A 82 -7.94 -7.05 7.44
C GLU A 82 -7.69 -6.62 5.98
N VAL A 83 -6.43 -6.46 5.57
CA VAL A 83 -6.07 -6.10 4.19
C VAL A 83 -6.44 -7.23 3.23
N GLU A 84 -6.07 -8.48 3.53
CA GLU A 84 -6.40 -9.64 2.68
C GLU A 84 -7.91 -9.82 2.52
N GLY A 85 -8.69 -9.64 3.60
CA GLY A 85 -10.15 -9.70 3.52
C GLY A 85 -10.76 -8.64 2.60
N ILE A 86 -10.19 -7.43 2.55
CA ILE A 86 -10.63 -6.39 1.61
C ILE A 86 -10.23 -6.76 0.17
N LEU A 87 -9.00 -7.20 -0.03
CA LEU A 87 -8.49 -7.58 -1.35
C LEU A 87 -9.33 -8.70 -1.96
N ASP A 88 -9.64 -9.74 -1.19
CA ASP A 88 -10.43 -10.88 -1.65
C ASP A 88 -11.82 -10.45 -2.14
N GLN A 89 -12.48 -9.53 -1.44
CA GLN A 89 -13.77 -8.99 -1.85
C GLN A 89 -13.67 -8.21 -3.16
N VAL A 90 -12.66 -7.34 -3.30
CA VAL A 90 -12.46 -6.51 -4.49
C VAL A 90 -12.09 -7.38 -5.70
N ILE A 91 -11.19 -8.35 -5.52
CA ILE A 91 -10.76 -9.30 -6.56
C ILE A 91 -11.96 -10.13 -7.03
N THR A 92 -12.73 -10.70 -6.11
CA THR A 92 -13.92 -11.51 -6.43
C THR A 92 -14.94 -10.73 -7.25
N THR A 93 -15.04 -9.41 -7.04
CA THR A 93 -16.02 -8.57 -7.73
C THR A 93 -15.52 -8.12 -9.11
N HIS A 94 -14.23 -7.80 -9.26
CA HIS A 94 -13.74 -7.03 -10.42
C HIS A 94 -12.69 -7.73 -11.27
N ALA A 95 -11.99 -8.74 -10.77
CA ALA A 95 -10.74 -9.22 -11.40
C ALA A 95 -10.93 -9.73 -12.83
N GLU A 96 -11.98 -10.50 -13.10
CA GLU A 96 -12.20 -11.08 -14.43
C GLU A 96 -12.44 -10.00 -15.49
N GLU A 97 -13.36 -9.06 -15.22
CA GLU A 97 -13.67 -7.98 -16.14
C GLU A 97 -12.51 -6.99 -16.25
N PHE A 98 -11.83 -6.69 -15.15
CA PHE A 98 -10.68 -5.80 -15.15
C PHE A 98 -9.54 -6.33 -16.02
N ASN A 99 -9.22 -7.63 -15.92
CA ASN A 99 -8.15 -8.25 -16.69
C ASN A 99 -8.46 -8.33 -18.20
N LYS A 100 -9.72 -8.14 -18.63
CA LYS A 100 -10.07 -8.03 -20.05
C LYS A 100 -9.76 -6.63 -20.63
N THR A 101 -9.52 -5.63 -19.79
CA THR A 101 -9.32 -4.24 -20.21
C THR A 101 -7.87 -3.88 -20.56
N TYR A 102 -6.92 -4.78 -20.26
CA TYR A 102 -5.50 -4.59 -20.60
C TYR A 102 -4.83 -5.92 -20.94
N SER A 103 -3.70 -5.84 -21.64
CA SER A 103 -2.77 -6.96 -21.82
C SER A 103 -1.47 -6.68 -21.08
N SER A 104 -0.78 -7.72 -20.61
CA SER A 104 0.47 -7.61 -19.85
C SER A 104 1.54 -8.55 -20.42
N ASP A 105 2.77 -8.07 -20.54
CA ASP A 105 3.95 -8.89 -20.81
C ASP A 105 4.76 -9.22 -19.53
N GLY A 106 4.22 -8.86 -18.37
CA GLY A 106 4.85 -9.01 -17.05
C GLY A 106 5.74 -7.83 -16.63
N ASN A 107 6.09 -6.92 -17.54
CA ASN A 107 6.88 -5.71 -17.24
C ASN A 107 6.10 -4.41 -17.54
N THR A 108 5.24 -4.47 -18.53
CA THR A 108 4.43 -3.36 -19.04
C THR A 108 3.00 -3.83 -19.31
N ILE A 109 2.08 -2.88 -19.37
CA ILE A 109 0.70 -3.14 -19.77
C ILE A 109 0.31 -2.27 -20.95
N GLU A 110 -0.56 -2.80 -21.79
CA GLU A 110 -1.27 -2.07 -22.83
C GLU A 110 -2.76 -2.08 -22.49
N VAL A 111 -3.33 -0.91 -22.20
CA VAL A 111 -4.76 -0.76 -21.91
C VAL A 111 -5.52 -0.77 -23.24
N VAL A 112 -6.30 -1.83 -23.48
CA VAL A 112 -7.06 -2.03 -24.73
C VAL A 112 -8.47 -1.46 -24.65
N ASP A 113 -9.02 -1.29 -23.44
CA ASP A 113 -10.28 -0.59 -23.18
C ASP A 113 -10.09 0.43 -22.06
N ARG A 114 -9.78 1.68 -22.44
CA ARG A 114 -9.49 2.75 -21.47
C ARG A 114 -10.69 3.10 -20.61
N GLN A 115 -11.88 3.14 -21.18
CA GLN A 115 -13.08 3.54 -20.45
C GLN A 115 -13.51 2.46 -19.46
N GLY A 116 -13.47 1.20 -19.87
CA GLY A 116 -13.70 0.05 -18.99
C GLY A 116 -12.67 -0.01 -17.86
N PHE A 117 -11.39 0.15 -18.19
CA PHE A 117 -10.29 0.16 -17.22
C PHE A 117 -10.51 1.21 -16.13
N GLU A 118 -10.71 2.47 -16.51
CA GLU A 118 -10.89 3.58 -15.56
C GLU A 118 -12.15 3.42 -14.71
N LYS A 119 -13.25 2.94 -15.32
CA LYS A 119 -14.51 2.70 -14.61
C LYS A 119 -14.35 1.62 -13.53
N ILE A 120 -13.78 0.47 -13.90
CA ILE A 120 -13.61 -0.65 -12.97
C ILE A 120 -12.58 -0.30 -11.89
N ALA A 121 -11.46 0.32 -12.26
CA ALA A 121 -10.44 0.78 -11.31
C ALA A 121 -11.02 1.78 -10.30
N SER A 122 -11.79 2.77 -10.76
CA SER A 122 -12.43 3.75 -9.87
C SER A 122 -13.43 3.10 -8.92
N HIS A 123 -14.20 2.12 -9.41
CA HIS A 123 -15.13 1.38 -8.56
C HIS A 123 -14.40 0.51 -7.52
N ALA A 124 -13.32 -0.16 -7.91
CA ALA A 124 -12.46 -0.92 -6.99
C ALA A 124 -11.84 -0.01 -5.92
N LEU A 125 -11.32 1.16 -6.29
CA LEU A 125 -10.76 2.15 -5.36
C LEU A 125 -11.83 2.69 -4.38
N SER A 126 -13.05 2.95 -4.88
CA SER A 126 -14.18 3.36 -4.04
C SER A 126 -14.54 2.26 -3.02
N GLN A 127 -14.63 1.01 -3.49
CA GLN A 127 -14.87 -0.15 -2.63
C GLN A 127 -13.78 -0.32 -1.56
N ILE A 128 -12.50 -0.14 -1.92
CA ILE A 128 -11.40 -0.13 -0.94
C ILE A 128 -11.63 0.96 0.11
N SER A 129 -11.91 2.19 -0.31
CA SER A 129 -12.15 3.31 0.61
C SER A 129 -13.30 3.00 1.58
N ASP A 130 -14.41 2.47 1.07
CA ASP A 130 -15.57 2.09 1.88
C ASP A 130 -15.25 0.98 2.88
N GLN A 131 -14.52 -0.05 2.46
CA GLN A 131 -14.17 -1.17 3.33
C GLN A 131 -13.15 -0.77 4.39
N VAL A 132 -12.14 0.04 4.04
CA VAL A 132 -11.20 0.60 5.03
C VAL A 132 -11.96 1.37 6.11
N ASN A 133 -12.94 2.19 5.72
CA ASN A 133 -13.76 2.97 6.67
C ASN A 133 -14.65 2.12 7.59
N LYS A 134 -15.07 0.94 7.12
CA LYS A 134 -15.93 -0.02 7.86
C LYS A 134 -15.13 -1.01 8.72
N SER A 135 -13.86 -1.23 8.40
CA SER A 135 -12.96 -2.13 9.11
C SER A 135 -12.31 -1.48 10.34
N ASP A 136 -11.52 -2.28 11.07
CA ASP A 136 -10.67 -1.82 12.18
C ASP A 136 -9.33 -1.23 11.72
N LEU A 137 -9.12 -1.07 10.41
CA LEU A 137 -7.94 -0.44 9.85
C LEU A 137 -7.88 1.07 10.21
N PRO A 138 -6.67 1.65 10.25
CA PRO A 138 -6.52 3.11 10.27
C PRO A 138 -7.31 3.78 9.13
N LYS A 139 -8.24 4.67 9.49
CA LYS A 139 -9.15 5.35 8.56
C LYS A 139 -8.47 6.53 7.88
N SER A 140 -7.51 6.18 7.04
CA SER A 140 -6.46 7.09 6.60
C SER A 140 -6.23 6.93 5.08
N ASN A 141 -5.85 8.00 4.40
CA ASN A 141 -5.52 7.95 2.98
C ASN A 141 -4.30 7.04 2.73
N LEU A 142 -3.30 7.07 3.60
CA LEU A 142 -2.18 6.14 3.58
C LEU A 142 -2.64 4.69 3.58
N MET A 143 -3.60 4.32 4.43
CA MET A 143 -4.08 2.94 4.51
C MET A 143 -4.85 2.54 3.25
N LYS A 144 -5.69 3.44 2.72
CA LYS A 144 -6.36 3.23 1.43
C LYS A 144 -5.34 3.02 0.30
N ASN A 145 -4.29 3.84 0.28
CA ASN A 145 -3.20 3.72 -0.69
C ASN A 145 -2.42 2.40 -0.52
N ALA A 146 -2.18 1.96 0.72
CA ALA A 146 -1.51 0.69 1.00
C ALA A 146 -2.31 -0.53 0.51
N VAL A 147 -3.63 -0.50 0.69
CA VAL A 147 -4.53 -1.55 0.18
C VAL A 147 -4.56 -1.52 -1.34
N ALA A 148 -4.72 -0.36 -1.97
CA ALA A 148 -4.69 -0.22 -3.43
C ALA A 148 -3.34 -0.68 -4.02
N PHE A 149 -2.22 -0.32 -3.39
CA PHE A 149 -0.89 -0.78 -3.77
C PHE A 149 -0.74 -2.30 -3.69
N SER A 150 -1.48 -2.95 -2.79
CA SER A 150 -1.48 -4.40 -2.64
C SER A 150 -2.40 -5.11 -3.63
N LEU A 151 -3.37 -4.41 -4.21
CA LEU A 151 -4.31 -4.94 -5.19
C LEU A 151 -3.71 -4.97 -6.60
N PHE A 152 -3.06 -3.89 -7.01
CA PHE A 152 -2.60 -3.72 -8.38
C PHE A 152 -1.12 -4.07 -8.54
N GLU A 153 -0.80 -4.78 -9.61
CA GLU A 153 0.59 -4.97 -10.01
C GLU A 153 1.24 -3.64 -10.39
N ARG A 154 2.56 -3.50 -10.22
CA ARG A 154 3.27 -2.22 -10.47
C ARG A 154 2.99 -1.58 -11.84
N PRO A 155 2.95 -2.31 -12.97
CA PRO A 155 2.63 -1.71 -14.26
C PRO A 155 1.21 -1.15 -14.30
N VAL A 156 0.24 -1.88 -13.73
CA VAL A 156 -1.17 -1.46 -13.62
C VAL A 156 -1.31 -0.26 -12.71
N LEU A 157 -0.58 -0.26 -11.59
CA LEU A 157 -0.61 0.80 -10.59
C LEU A 157 -0.25 2.17 -11.20
N ARG A 158 0.70 2.21 -12.15
CA ARG A 158 1.07 3.46 -12.86
C ARG A 158 -0.08 4.06 -13.64
N GLU A 159 -0.95 3.22 -14.21
CA GLU A 159 -2.14 3.65 -14.94
C GLU A 159 -3.29 4.01 -13.99
N VAL A 160 -3.34 3.40 -12.81
CA VAL A 160 -4.37 3.65 -11.78
C VAL A 160 -4.03 4.86 -10.89
N GLU A 161 -2.76 5.19 -10.69
CA GLU A 161 -2.28 6.29 -9.84
C GLU A 161 -3.02 7.63 -10.08
N PRO A 162 -3.27 8.09 -11.33
CA PRO A 162 -4.05 9.30 -11.57
C PRO A 162 -5.47 9.27 -10.97
N LEU A 163 -6.10 8.09 -10.92
CA LEU A 163 -7.44 7.89 -10.38
C LEU A 163 -7.46 7.91 -8.85
N MET A 164 -6.34 7.56 -8.21
CA MET A 164 -6.18 7.66 -6.76
C MET A 164 -6.09 9.11 -6.27
N HIS A 165 -5.92 10.06 -7.19
CA HIS A 165 -5.77 11.50 -6.90
C HIS A 165 -6.96 12.34 -7.39
N GLY A 166 -7.88 11.76 -8.16
CA GLY A 166 -8.95 12.47 -8.87
C GLY A 166 -10.33 12.47 -8.20
N GLY A 167 -10.40 12.27 -6.88
CA GLY A 167 -11.65 12.25 -6.10
C GLY A 167 -11.90 13.53 -5.30
#